data_AF-A0A957NNS6-F1
#
_entry.id   AF-A0A957NNS6-F1
#
_cell.length_a   1.000
_cell.length_b   1.000
_cell.length_c   1.000
_cell.angle_alpha   90.00
_cell.angle_beta   90.00
_cell.angle_gamma   90.00
#
_symmetry.space_group_name_H-M   'P 1'
#
loop_
_entity.id
_entity.type
_entity.pdbx_description
1 polymer ?
#
loop_
_entity_poly.entity_id
_entity_poly.type
_entity_poly.pdbx_seq_one_letter_code
_entity_poly.pdbx_strand_id
1 'polypeptide(L)'
;ADPYRAATHNKGIFNGIDAVALATGNDWRAIEAGGHAYAARDGRYRALTEWRVEDLRFTICDLRPALDSERTDTRKSEIQNHKSTGLYGRLELPLAVGIVGGATRVHPTAQLALKLLGVTSAAELSEVMAAVGLAQNLAALRALATDGIQRGHMALHARQMAVAAGAEGDAVDRIAGQLVAEGQIRVERAKELLTGLQDDRMTE
;
A
#
# COMPACT_ATOMS: atom_id res chain seq x y z
N ALA A 1 -2.10 17.44 12.31
CA ALA A 1 -1.36 16.50 11.46
C ALA A 1 0.06 16.36 11.98
N ASP A 2 0.47 15.14 12.32
CA ASP A 2 1.82 14.80 12.78
C ASP A 2 2.81 14.76 11.59
N PRO A 3 3.88 15.58 11.56
CA PRO A 3 4.89 15.55 10.51
C PRO A 3 5.62 14.21 10.39
N TYR A 4 5.80 13.47 11.50
CA TYR A 4 6.46 12.15 11.45
C TYR A 4 5.61 11.16 10.65
N ARG A 5 4.30 11.11 10.91
CA ARG A 5 3.39 10.31 10.10
C ARG A 5 3.31 10.78 8.66
N ALA A 6 3.28 12.09 8.42
CA ALA A 6 3.23 12.65 7.07
C ALA A 6 4.46 12.25 6.23
N ALA A 7 5.66 12.19 6.83
CA ALA A 7 6.87 11.75 6.14
C ALA A 7 6.73 10.30 5.64
N THR A 8 6.35 9.37 6.51
CA THR A 8 6.15 7.97 6.13
C THR A 8 5.00 7.79 5.13
N HIS A 9 3.95 8.60 5.26
CA HIS A 9 2.82 8.63 4.34
C HIS A 9 3.24 9.05 2.93
N ASN A 10 3.99 10.15 2.81
CA ASN A 10 4.47 10.66 1.53
C ASN A 10 5.53 9.74 0.91
N LYS A 11 6.41 9.15 1.72
CA LYS A 11 7.34 8.11 1.26
C LYS A 11 6.61 6.96 0.58
N GLY A 12 5.45 6.55 1.11
CA GLY A 12 4.61 5.52 0.50
C GLY A 12 4.08 5.91 -0.89
N ILE A 13 3.80 7.19 -1.13
CA ILE A 13 3.40 7.71 -2.45
C ILE A 13 4.59 7.61 -3.43
N PHE A 14 5.76 8.11 -3.03
CA PHE A 14 6.95 8.14 -3.88
C PHE A 14 7.50 6.75 -4.21
N ASN A 15 7.29 5.74 -3.37
CA ASN A 15 7.57 4.35 -3.73
C ASN A 15 6.95 3.94 -5.09
N GLY A 16 5.75 4.45 -5.41
CA GLY A 16 5.08 4.18 -6.68
C GLY A 16 5.54 5.12 -7.79
N ILE A 17 5.60 6.42 -7.49
CA ILE A 17 5.98 7.46 -8.47
C ILE A 17 7.41 7.25 -8.98
N ASP A 18 8.36 7.01 -8.07
CA ASP A 18 9.78 6.84 -8.41
C ASP A 18 10.01 5.58 -9.22
N ALA A 19 9.22 4.52 -8.99
CA ALA A 19 9.29 3.31 -9.80
C ALA A 19 8.94 3.59 -11.27
N VAL A 20 7.88 4.38 -11.51
CA VAL A 20 7.51 4.81 -12.87
C VAL A 20 8.55 5.78 -13.42
N ALA A 21 9.06 6.70 -12.61
CA ALA A 21 10.09 7.66 -13.03
C ALA A 21 11.37 6.94 -13.49
N LEU A 22 11.87 5.99 -12.70
CA LEU A 22 13.00 5.15 -13.03
C LEU A 22 12.76 4.35 -14.31
N ALA A 23 11.60 3.66 -14.40
CA ALA A 23 11.26 2.83 -15.55
C ALA A 23 11.18 3.64 -16.85
N THR A 24 10.73 4.89 -16.78
CA THR A 24 10.59 5.79 -17.94
C THR A 24 11.80 6.68 -18.17
N GLY A 25 12.85 6.58 -17.36
CA GLY A 25 14.10 7.35 -17.52
C GLY A 25 14.00 8.82 -17.09
N ASN A 26 13.09 9.14 -16.18
CA ASN A 26 12.90 10.47 -15.60
C ASN A 26 13.77 10.69 -14.34
N ASP A 27 14.04 11.95 -14.00
CA ASP A 27 14.78 12.31 -12.79
C ASP A 27 13.87 12.27 -11.56
N TRP A 28 13.94 11.16 -10.81
CA TRP A 28 13.15 10.99 -9.58
C TRP A 28 13.55 11.98 -8.48
N ARG A 29 14.79 12.49 -8.45
CA ARG A 29 15.22 13.45 -7.42
C ARG A 29 14.53 14.79 -7.60
N ALA A 30 14.34 15.23 -8.85
CA ALA A 30 13.60 16.45 -9.16
C ALA A 30 12.13 16.34 -8.75
N ILE A 31 11.53 15.16 -8.97
CA ILE A 31 10.15 14.85 -8.59
C ILE A 31 9.98 14.84 -7.06
N GLU A 32 10.84 14.11 -6.35
CA GLU A 32 10.87 14.05 -4.87
C GLU A 32 11.05 15.44 -4.26
N ALA A 33 12.03 16.22 -4.73
CA ALA A 33 12.28 17.57 -4.24
C ALA A 33 11.06 18.49 -4.41
N GLY A 34 10.45 18.47 -5.60
CA GLY A 34 9.26 19.27 -5.90
C GLY A 34 8.06 18.86 -5.03
N GLY A 35 7.79 17.56 -4.92
CA GLY A 35 6.64 17.08 -4.17
C GLY A 35 6.81 17.22 -2.65
N HIS A 36 8.00 16.99 -2.09
CA HIS A 36 8.24 17.23 -0.67
C HIS A 36 8.28 18.72 -0.31
N ALA A 37 8.77 19.60 -1.20
CA ALA A 37 8.61 21.03 -1.03
C ALA A 37 7.13 21.44 -1.06
N TYR A 38 6.36 20.90 -2.00
CA TYR A 38 4.91 21.16 -2.11
C TYR A 38 4.13 20.68 -0.88
N ALA A 39 4.57 19.59 -0.24
CA ALA A 39 3.99 19.07 1.00
C ALA A 39 4.16 20.04 2.19
N ALA A 40 5.09 21.00 2.12
CA ALA A 40 5.35 22.00 3.14
C ALA A 40 4.93 23.43 2.75
N ARG A 41 4.22 23.60 1.62
CA ARG A 41 3.86 24.92 1.05
C ARG A 41 3.11 25.87 2.01
N ASP A 42 2.35 25.31 2.95
CA ASP A 42 1.57 26.06 3.94
C ASP A 42 2.31 26.27 5.28
N GLY A 43 3.64 26.15 5.29
CA GLY A 43 4.49 26.35 6.47
C GLY A 43 4.57 25.16 7.43
N ARG A 44 3.89 24.04 7.14
CA ARG A 44 4.01 22.78 7.88
C ARG A 44 3.96 21.61 6.91
N TYR A 45 4.86 20.65 7.09
CA TYR A 45 4.88 19.43 6.30
C TYR A 45 3.63 18.56 6.57
N ARG A 46 2.88 18.24 5.51
CA ARG A 46 1.61 17.50 5.55
C ARG A 46 1.59 16.36 4.55
N ALA A 47 0.56 15.50 4.66
CA ALA A 47 0.29 14.48 3.66
C ALA A 47 -0.08 15.14 2.32
N LEU A 48 0.41 14.57 1.22
CA LEU A 48 0.07 15.00 -0.15
C LEU A 48 -1.30 14.50 -0.63
N THR A 49 -1.87 13.51 0.05
CA THR A 49 -3.21 12.98 -0.27
C THR A 49 -4.26 13.38 0.75
N GLU A 50 -5.49 13.44 0.26
CA GLU A 50 -6.70 13.57 1.05
C GLU A 50 -7.58 12.34 0.85
N TRP A 51 -8.11 11.79 1.94
CA TRP A 51 -9.02 10.65 1.93
C TRP A 51 -10.29 11.00 2.68
N ARG A 52 -11.45 10.71 2.09
CA ARG A 52 -12.77 11.09 2.60
C ARG A 52 -13.77 9.97 2.35
N VAL A 53 -14.71 9.76 3.27
CA VAL A 53 -15.87 8.90 3.01
C VAL A 53 -16.95 9.78 2.42
N GLU A 54 -17.46 9.40 1.25
CA GLU A 54 -18.50 10.14 0.54
C GLU A 54 -19.67 9.23 0.17
N ASP A 55 -20.88 9.78 0.16
CA ASP A 55 -22.07 9.09 -0.33
C ASP A 55 -22.03 9.08 -1.86
N LEU A 56 -21.73 7.91 -2.43
CA LEU A 56 -21.69 7.75 -3.86
C LEU A 56 -23.07 7.39 -4.39
N ARG A 57 -23.55 8.21 -5.32
CA ARG A 57 -24.72 7.90 -6.14
C ARG A 57 -24.21 7.44 -7.50
N PHE A 58 -24.28 6.15 -7.75
CA PHE A 58 -24.03 5.61 -9.08
C PHE A 58 -25.29 4.95 -9.62
N THR A 59 -25.57 5.22 -10.88
CA THR A 59 -26.42 4.34 -11.66
C THR A 59 -25.58 3.12 -12.01
N ILE A 60 -25.92 1.96 -11.44
CA ILE A 60 -25.40 0.70 -11.97
C ILE A 60 -26.04 0.56 -13.35
N CYS A 61 -25.36 1.03 -14.39
CA CYS A 61 -25.47 0.41 -15.69
C CYS A 61 -24.91 -0.99 -15.47
N ASP A 62 -25.72 -2.01 -15.73
CA ASP A 62 -25.37 -3.43 -15.59
C ASP A 62 -24.04 -3.69 -16.33
N LEU A 63 -22.91 -3.55 -15.65
CA LEU A 63 -21.58 -3.92 -16.14
C LEU A 63 -21.39 -5.43 -15.95
N ARG A 64 -22.41 -6.22 -16.32
CA ARG A 64 -22.17 -7.61 -16.68
C ARG A 64 -21.32 -7.57 -17.94
N PRO A 65 -20.08 -8.07 -17.91
CA PRO A 65 -19.30 -8.17 -19.12
C PRO A 65 -20.09 -9.00 -20.13
N ALA A 66 -20.07 -8.56 -21.38
CA ALA A 66 -20.53 -9.29 -22.54
C ALA A 66 -19.78 -10.64 -22.68
N LEU A 67 -20.11 -11.62 -21.84
CA LEU A 67 -19.62 -13.00 -21.90
C LEU A 67 -20.71 -14.02 -22.21
N ASP A 68 -21.97 -13.61 -22.33
CA ASP A 68 -23.04 -14.44 -22.88
C ASP A 68 -23.48 -13.86 -24.22
N SER A 69 -23.04 -14.48 -25.33
CA SER A 69 -23.43 -14.11 -26.70
C SER A 69 -24.87 -14.47 -27.06
N GLU A 70 -25.71 -14.85 -26.09
CA GLU A 70 -27.07 -15.32 -26.33
C GLU A 70 -28.03 -14.85 -25.24
N ARG A 71 -28.50 -13.60 -25.31
CA ARG A 71 -29.81 -13.20 -24.77
C ARG A 71 -30.25 -11.82 -25.27
N THR A 72 -31.03 -11.84 -26.34
CA THR A 72 -31.95 -10.75 -26.69
C THR A 72 -33.15 -10.81 -25.74
N ASP A 73 -33.05 -10.15 -24.59
CA ASP A 73 -34.25 -9.79 -23.81
C ASP A 73 -34.20 -8.29 -23.51
N THR A 74 -34.99 -7.54 -24.27
CA THR A 74 -35.30 -6.12 -24.07
C THR A 74 -36.14 -5.96 -22.80
N ARG A 75 -35.53 -6.07 -21.63
CA ARG A 75 -36.12 -5.58 -20.39
C ARG A 75 -35.56 -4.21 -20.09
N LYS A 76 -36.45 -3.22 -20.06
CA LYS A 76 -36.21 -1.88 -19.52
C LYS A 76 -35.54 -2.05 -18.16
N SER A 77 -34.25 -1.76 -18.07
CA SER A 77 -33.52 -1.81 -16.81
C SER A 77 -34.08 -0.73 -15.89
N GLU A 78 -34.69 -1.17 -14.80
CA GLU A 78 -35.08 -0.28 -13.71
C GLU A 78 -33.80 0.37 -13.16
N ILE A 79 -33.69 1.69 -13.31
CA ILE A 79 -32.59 2.48 -12.74
C ILE A 79 -32.78 2.49 -11.22
N GLN A 80 -32.24 1.47 -10.56
CA GLN A 80 -32.26 1.40 -9.10
C GLN A 80 -31.15 2.30 -8.57
N ASN A 81 -31.52 3.46 -8.02
CA ASN A 81 -30.61 4.37 -7.33
C ASN A 81 -30.08 3.70 -6.06
N HIS A 82 -28.92 3.04 -6.17
CA HIS A 82 -28.21 2.49 -5.02
C HIS A 82 -27.45 3.62 -4.32
N LYS A 83 -27.77 3.87 -3.06
CA LYS A 83 -26.91 4.65 -2.17
C LYS A 83 -25.82 3.72 -1.62
N SER A 84 -24.57 3.98 -1.96
CA SER A 84 -23.42 3.26 -1.42
C SER A 84 -22.42 4.27 -0.87
N THR A 85 -21.88 4.00 0.31
CA THR A 85 -20.78 4.79 0.86
C THR A 85 -19.49 4.35 0.19
N GLY A 86 -18.71 5.27 -0.39
CA GLY A 86 -17.41 4.96 -0.94
C GLY A 86 -16.30 5.84 -0.42
N LEU A 87 -15.06 5.41 -0.68
CA LEU A 87 -13.85 6.09 -0.26
C LEU A 87 -13.33 6.95 -1.43
N TYR A 88 -13.33 8.26 -1.25
CA TYR A 88 -12.78 9.23 -2.19
C TYR A 88 -11.34 9.57 -1.79
N GLY A 89 -10.42 9.46 -2.75
CA GLY A 89 -9.00 9.79 -2.60
C GLY A 89 -8.57 10.84 -3.62
N ARG A 90 -7.81 11.84 -3.17
CA ARG A 90 -7.21 12.88 -4.02
C ARG A 90 -5.71 12.98 -3.75
N LEU A 91 -4.92 13.11 -4.81
CA LEU A 91 -3.49 13.42 -4.76
C LEU A 91 -3.22 14.63 -5.63
N GLU A 92 -2.46 15.59 -5.12
CA GLU A 92 -1.99 16.73 -5.89
C GLU A 92 -0.54 17.04 -5.55
N LEU A 93 0.32 17.10 -6.56
CA LEU A 93 1.74 17.41 -6.43
C LEU A 93 2.33 17.88 -7.77
N PRO A 94 3.40 18.70 -7.76
CA PRO A 94 4.12 19.05 -8.97
C PRO A 94 4.90 17.83 -9.49
N LEU A 95 4.74 17.54 -10.79
CA LEU A 95 5.46 16.48 -11.49
C LEU A 95 6.14 17.05 -12.74
N ALA A 96 7.43 17.33 -12.63
CA ALA A 96 8.25 17.74 -13.76
C ALA A 96 8.80 16.50 -14.48
N VAL A 97 8.10 16.04 -15.50
CA VAL A 97 8.42 14.82 -16.26
C VAL A 97 8.54 15.09 -17.75
N GLY A 98 9.23 14.21 -18.46
CA GLY A 98 9.41 14.26 -19.91
C GLY A 98 9.19 12.92 -20.57
N ILE A 99 8.65 12.96 -21.78
CA ILE A 99 8.57 11.82 -22.71
C ILE A 99 9.60 11.92 -23.85
N VAL A 100 10.33 13.05 -23.90
CA VAL A 100 11.36 13.33 -24.91
C VAL A 100 12.59 13.97 -24.23
N GLY A 101 13.78 13.38 -24.41
CA GLY A 101 15.05 13.96 -23.98
C GLY A 101 15.66 13.30 -22.73
N GLY A 102 16.95 13.57 -22.47
CA GLY A 102 17.69 12.91 -21.38
C GLY A 102 17.84 11.39 -21.58
N ALA A 103 17.78 10.63 -20.48
CA ALA A 103 17.90 9.18 -20.50
C ALA A 103 16.73 8.49 -21.23
N THR A 104 15.55 9.13 -21.31
CA THR A 104 14.37 8.61 -22.03
C THR A 104 14.64 8.32 -23.51
N ARG A 105 15.57 9.05 -24.13
CA ARG A 105 15.96 8.86 -25.55
C ARG A 105 17.10 7.86 -25.72
N VAL A 106 17.96 7.69 -24.72
CA VAL A 106 19.19 6.89 -24.85
C VAL A 106 19.00 5.48 -24.34
N HIS A 107 18.18 5.29 -23.29
CA HIS A 107 18.02 4.01 -22.63
C HIS A 107 16.93 3.15 -23.29
N PRO A 108 17.25 1.97 -23.86
CA PRO A 108 16.27 1.14 -24.58
C PRO A 108 15.07 0.72 -23.72
N THR A 109 15.29 0.37 -22.46
CA THR A 109 14.20 0.01 -21.52
C THR A 109 13.25 1.18 -21.24
N ALA A 110 13.77 2.41 -21.16
CA ALA A 110 12.93 3.59 -20.92
C ALA A 110 12.03 3.88 -22.12
N GLN A 111 12.58 3.76 -23.33
CA GLN A 111 11.79 3.83 -24.57
C GLN A 111 10.72 2.75 -24.64
N LEU A 112 11.05 1.51 -24.24
CA LEU A 112 10.08 0.41 -24.21
C LEU A 112 8.98 0.67 -23.17
N ALA A 113 9.33 1.13 -21.97
CA ALA A 113 8.36 1.45 -20.94
C ALA A 113 7.37 2.53 -21.39
N LEU A 114 7.86 3.61 -22.03
CA LEU A 114 6.99 4.65 -22.60
C LEU A 114 6.07 4.11 -23.71
N LYS A 115 6.58 3.21 -24.57
CA LYS A 115 5.77 2.54 -25.60
C LYS A 115 4.70 1.63 -25.00
N LEU A 116 5.02 0.90 -23.94
CA LEU A 116 4.06 0.04 -23.23
C LEU A 116 2.97 0.85 -22.53
N LEU A 117 3.32 2.01 -21.96
CA LEU A 117 2.36 2.92 -21.35
C LEU A 117 1.45 3.61 -22.39
N GLY A 118 1.93 3.79 -23.62
CA GLY A 118 1.14 4.41 -24.70
C GLY A 118 0.87 5.91 -24.49
N VAL A 119 1.62 6.56 -23.60
CA VAL A 119 1.46 8.00 -23.33
C VAL A 119 1.97 8.82 -24.52
N THR A 120 1.18 9.82 -24.88
CA THR A 120 1.43 10.74 -26.01
C THR A 120 1.97 12.08 -25.54
N SER A 121 1.82 12.41 -24.26
CA SER A 121 2.29 13.66 -23.68
C SER A 121 2.93 13.49 -22.30
N ALA A 122 3.74 14.48 -21.90
CA ALA A 122 4.27 14.55 -20.54
C ALA A 122 3.16 14.75 -19.49
N ALA A 123 2.06 15.41 -19.86
CA ALA A 123 0.89 15.57 -18.99
C ALA A 123 0.26 14.21 -18.68
N GLU A 124 0.01 13.38 -19.70
CA GLU A 124 -0.51 12.01 -19.50
C GLU A 124 0.43 11.16 -18.64
N LEU A 125 1.75 11.25 -18.86
CA LEU A 125 2.71 10.56 -17.99
C LEU A 125 2.61 11.02 -16.53
N SER A 126 2.43 12.33 -16.31
CA SER A 126 2.28 12.89 -14.96
C SER A 126 0.99 12.41 -14.28
N GLU A 127 -0.11 12.30 -15.03
CA GLU A 127 -1.39 11.77 -14.54
C GLU A 127 -1.27 10.28 -14.17
N VAL A 128 -0.59 9.49 -15.00
CA VAL A 128 -0.28 8.08 -14.69
C VAL A 128 0.55 7.96 -13.42
N MET A 129 1.61 8.76 -13.28
CA MET A 129 2.45 8.76 -12.08
C MET A 129 1.64 9.15 -10.83
N ALA A 130 0.81 10.19 -10.91
CA ALA A 130 -0.06 10.58 -9.80
C ALA A 130 -1.07 9.47 -9.45
N ALA A 131 -1.68 8.82 -10.44
CA ALA A 131 -2.60 7.70 -10.20
C ALA A 131 -1.89 6.53 -9.52
N VAL A 132 -0.68 6.17 -9.96
CA VAL A 132 0.15 5.13 -9.32
C VAL A 132 0.51 5.52 -7.89
N GLY A 133 0.90 6.78 -7.65
CA GLY A 133 1.20 7.29 -6.32
C GLY A 133 0.00 7.21 -5.37
N LEU A 134 -1.19 7.58 -5.84
CA LEU A 134 -2.43 7.48 -5.08
C LEU A 134 -2.81 6.01 -4.79
N ALA A 135 -2.67 5.12 -5.78
CA ALA A 135 -2.91 3.68 -5.61
C ALA A 135 -1.95 3.06 -4.59
N GLN A 136 -0.66 3.41 -4.64
CA GLN A 136 0.34 2.95 -3.70
C GLN A 136 0.06 3.45 -2.28
N ASN A 137 -0.40 4.70 -2.14
CA ASN A 137 -0.84 5.25 -0.87
C ASN A 137 -2.06 4.50 -0.31
N LEU A 138 -3.07 4.23 -1.14
CA LEU A 138 -4.25 3.45 -0.73
C LEU A 138 -3.85 2.05 -0.27
N ALA A 139 -2.99 1.36 -1.02
CA ALA A 139 -2.51 0.03 -0.66
C ALA A 139 -1.79 0.04 0.69
N ALA A 140 -0.92 1.03 0.92
CA ALA A 140 -0.23 1.19 2.20
C ALA A 140 -1.19 1.50 3.36
N LEU A 141 -2.14 2.42 3.17
CA LEU A 141 -3.15 2.75 4.18
C LEU A 141 -4.03 1.54 4.50
N ARG A 142 -4.51 0.82 3.48
CA ARG A 142 -5.31 -0.40 3.64
C ARG A 142 -4.53 -1.47 4.40
N ALA A 143 -3.26 -1.68 4.06
CA ALA A 143 -2.45 -2.69 4.73
C ALA A 143 -2.17 -2.33 6.21
N LEU A 144 -2.03 -1.03 6.52
CA LEU A 144 -1.83 -0.55 7.90
C LEU A 144 -3.13 -0.49 8.71
N ALA A 145 -4.28 -0.27 8.06
CA ALA A 145 -5.60 -0.24 8.66
C ALA A 145 -6.22 -1.64 8.80
N THR A 146 -5.61 -2.68 8.22
CA THR A 146 -6.08 -4.06 8.32
C THR A 146 -5.16 -4.88 9.21
N ASP A 147 -5.73 -5.86 9.91
CA ASP A 147 -5.02 -6.68 10.90
C ASP A 147 -3.91 -7.57 10.32
N GLY A 148 -3.75 -7.62 8.99
CA GLY A 148 -2.79 -8.51 8.33
C GLY A 148 -1.34 -8.22 8.71
N ILE A 149 -0.93 -6.95 8.66
CA ILE A 149 0.45 -6.56 9.05
C ILE A 149 0.63 -6.67 10.56
N GLN A 150 -0.37 -6.32 11.36
CA GLN A 150 -0.33 -6.45 12.81
C GLN A 150 -0.16 -7.92 13.23
N ARG A 151 -0.92 -8.86 12.64
CA ARG A 151 -0.75 -10.29 12.90
C ARG A 151 0.63 -10.81 12.53
N GLY A 152 1.17 -10.40 11.37
CA GLY A 152 2.54 -10.79 10.97
C GLY A 152 3.61 -10.25 11.90
N HIS A 153 3.49 -8.99 12.31
CA HIS A 153 4.43 -8.36 13.25
C HIS A 153 4.31 -8.95 14.66
N MET A 154 3.10 -9.27 15.12
CA MET A 154 2.87 -9.96 16.40
C MET A 154 3.42 -11.38 16.40
N ALA A 155 3.28 -12.13 15.30
CA ALA A 155 3.87 -13.45 15.17
C ALA A 155 5.42 -13.38 15.22
N LEU A 156 6.02 -12.42 14.51
CA LEU A 156 7.47 -12.22 14.54
C LEU A 156 7.95 -11.76 15.93
N HIS A 157 7.23 -10.84 16.55
CA HIS A 157 7.55 -10.33 17.88
C HIS A 157 7.43 -11.43 18.95
N ALA A 158 6.41 -12.27 18.88
CA ALA A 158 6.27 -13.43 19.74
C ALA A 158 7.42 -14.43 19.57
N ARG A 159 7.88 -14.70 18.33
CA ARG A 159 9.09 -15.49 18.08
C ARG A 159 10.33 -14.85 18.69
N GLN A 160 10.50 -13.54 18.58
CA GLN A 160 11.62 -12.82 19.21
C GLN A 160 11.59 -12.95 20.74
N MET A 161 10.42 -12.88 21.37
CA MET A 161 10.28 -13.10 22.82
C MET A 161 10.62 -14.54 23.22
N ALA A 162 10.18 -15.53 22.44
CA ALA A 162 10.53 -16.93 22.66
C ALA A 162 12.05 -17.18 22.54
N VAL A 163 12.70 -16.62 21.51
CA VAL A 163 14.16 -16.70 21.35
C VAL A 163 14.89 -15.98 22.49
N ALA A 164 14.42 -14.80 22.90
CA ALA A 164 15.01 -14.06 24.02
C ALA A 164 14.85 -14.78 25.37
N ALA A 165 13.84 -15.64 25.51
CA ALA A 165 13.66 -16.51 26.66
C ALA A 165 14.57 -17.75 26.64
N GLY A 166 15.30 -17.99 25.54
CA GLY A 166 16.20 -19.15 25.37
C GLY A 166 15.57 -20.35 24.69
N ALA A 167 14.42 -20.19 24.01
CA ALA A 167 13.83 -21.28 23.23
C ALA A 167 14.64 -21.56 21.97
N GLU A 168 14.81 -22.85 21.63
CA GLU A 168 15.55 -23.31 20.44
C GLU A 168 14.73 -24.31 19.62
N GLY A 169 15.00 -24.36 18.30
CA GLY A 169 14.34 -25.29 17.38
C GLY A 169 12.81 -25.19 17.40
N ASP A 170 12.14 -26.35 17.44
CA ASP A 170 10.67 -26.46 17.41
C ASP A 170 9.98 -25.80 18.63
N ALA A 171 10.72 -25.55 19.73
CA ALA A 171 10.17 -24.88 20.90
C ALA A 171 9.83 -23.41 20.63
N VAL A 172 10.55 -22.75 19.71
CA VAL A 172 10.33 -21.33 19.35
C VAL A 172 8.93 -21.13 18.79
N ASP A 173 8.52 -21.98 17.85
CA ASP A 173 7.23 -21.83 17.17
C ASP A 173 6.06 -22.23 18.08
N ARG A 174 6.25 -23.23 18.94
CA ARG A 174 5.25 -23.61 19.96
C ARG A 174 5.01 -22.49 20.97
N ILE A 175 6.08 -21.94 21.54
CA ILE A 175 5.99 -20.86 22.55
C ILE A 175 5.44 -19.59 21.90
N ALA A 176 5.90 -19.23 20.70
CA ALA A 176 5.37 -18.07 19.98
C ALA A 176 3.86 -18.19 19.71
N GLY A 177 3.39 -19.39 19.33
CA GLY A 177 1.96 -19.68 19.15
C GLY A 177 1.16 -19.50 20.44
N GLN A 178 1.66 -20.00 21.57
CA GLN A 178 1.03 -19.83 22.88
C GLN A 178 1.02 -18.36 23.33
N LEU A 179 2.11 -17.62 23.17
CA LEU A 179 2.18 -16.19 23.51
C LEU A 179 1.14 -15.36 22.75
N VAL A 180 0.93 -15.67 21.46
CA VAL A 180 -0.08 -15.01 20.63
C VAL A 180 -1.49 -15.41 21.07
N ALA A 181 -1.73 -16.69 21.35
CA ALA A 181 -3.04 -17.18 21.80
C ALA A 181 -3.47 -16.60 23.16
N GLU A 182 -2.52 -16.42 24.08
CA GLU A 182 -2.74 -15.86 25.42
C GLU A 182 -2.73 -14.32 25.44
N GLY A 183 -2.28 -13.68 24.35
CA GLY A 183 -2.14 -12.21 24.27
C GLY A 183 -1.04 -11.64 25.18
N GLN A 184 -0.18 -12.49 25.77
CA GLN A 184 0.85 -12.11 26.73
C GLN A 184 2.24 -12.15 26.10
N ILE A 185 2.53 -11.24 25.18
CA ILE A 185 3.80 -11.19 24.45
C ILE A 185 4.89 -10.51 25.31
N ARG A 186 5.43 -11.24 26.29
CA ARG A 186 6.52 -10.79 27.18
C ARG A 186 7.57 -11.90 27.37
N VAL A 187 8.82 -11.50 27.62
CA VAL A 187 9.94 -12.44 27.81
C VAL A 187 9.72 -13.31 29.05
N GLU A 188 9.16 -12.76 30.11
CA GLU A 188 8.88 -13.48 31.37
C GLU A 188 7.90 -14.63 31.13
N ARG A 189 6.80 -14.38 30.42
CA ARG A 189 5.82 -15.41 30.07
C ARG A 189 6.42 -16.48 29.15
N ALA A 190 7.26 -16.06 28.21
CA ALA A 190 7.97 -16.98 27.33
C ALA A 190 8.90 -17.93 28.10
N LYS A 191 9.53 -17.46 29.18
CA LYS A 191 10.35 -18.30 30.08
C LYS A 191 9.49 -19.31 30.86
N GLU A 192 8.34 -18.89 31.39
CA GLU A 192 7.40 -19.80 32.08
C GLU A 192 6.95 -20.94 31.16
N LEU A 193 6.59 -20.62 29.91
CA LEU A 193 6.20 -21.60 28.90
C LEU A 193 7.36 -22.55 28.54
N LEU A 194 8.60 -22.04 28.49
CA LEU A 194 9.78 -22.86 28.22
C LEU A 194 10.07 -23.85 29.37
N THR A 195 9.96 -23.41 30.63
CA THR A 195 10.14 -24.27 31.80
C THR A 195 9.08 -25.37 31.85
N GLY A 196 7.80 -25.04 31.59
CA GLY A 196 6.72 -26.03 31.55
C GLY A 196 6.93 -27.12 30.47
N LEU A 197 7.49 -26.75 29.31
CA LEU A 197 7.83 -27.71 28.25
C LEU A 197 9.03 -28.61 28.60
N GLN A 198 9.92 -28.15 29.48
CA GLN A 198 11.06 -28.95 29.96
C GLN A 198 10.61 -29.94 31.04
N ASP A 199 9.67 -29.56 31.90
CA ASP A 199 9.09 -30.43 32.91
C ASP A 199 8.26 -31.57 32.27
N ASP A 200 7.45 -31.28 31.25
CA ASP A 200 6.67 -32.30 30.53
C ASP A 200 7.56 -33.38 29.88
N ARG A 201 8.75 -33.00 29.38
CA ARG A 201 9.74 -33.94 28.80
C ARG A 201 10.45 -34.82 29.83
N MET A 202 10.36 -34.49 31.12
CA MET A 202 10.96 -35.28 32.20
C MET A 202 9.97 -36.30 32.81
N THR A 203 8.70 -36.24 32.40
CA THR A 203 7.61 -37.13 32.87
C THR A 203 7.23 -38.24 31.90
N GLU A 204 7.82 -38.31 30.70
CA GLU A 204 7.78 -39.45 29.77
C GLU A 204 9.06 -40.28 29.85
#